data_AF-A0A2K9B1T7-F1
#
_entry.id   AF-A0A2K9B1T7-F1
#
_cell.length_a   1.000
_cell.length_b   1.000
_cell.length_c   1.000
_cell.angle_alpha   90.00
_cell.angle_beta   90.00
_cell.angle_gamma   90.00
#
_symmetry.space_group_name_H-M   'P 1'
#
loop_
_entity.id
_entity.type
_entity.pdbx_description
1 polymer ?
#
loop_
_entity_poly.entity_id
_entity_poly.type
_entity_poly.pdbx_seq_one_letter_code
_entity_poly.pdbx_strand_id
1 'polypeptide(L)'
;MRGCHGLNFAFRELSRAVRTNFLLNFIGDIELRQTINAATNKSEEFNGFTKWLFFGGEGIIAQNLRYEQRKVIKYNQLVANLVILNNVDLMTRILNDLQQEGYEITDEILAGFSPYRNSYINRFGDYAVDLKRKISPLSYKINIK
;
A
#
# COMPACT_ATOMS: atom_id res chain seq x y z
N MET A 1 18.24 -26.32 -35.53
CA MET A 1 17.38 -25.77 -34.45
C MET A 1 16.22 -24.98 -35.06
N ARG A 2 15.06 -25.61 -35.32
CA ARG A 2 13.83 -24.95 -35.82
C ARG A 2 12.59 -25.63 -35.21
N GLY A 3 12.36 -25.45 -33.91
CA GLY A 3 11.24 -26.09 -33.20
C GLY A 3 10.41 -25.17 -32.28
N CYS A 4 10.82 -23.91 -32.08
CA CYS A 4 10.25 -23.06 -31.02
C CYS A 4 9.34 -21.93 -31.52
N HIS A 5 9.13 -21.76 -32.83
CA HIS A 5 8.38 -20.59 -33.34
C HIS A 5 6.85 -20.76 -33.38
N GLY A 6 6.33 -21.94 -33.76
CA GLY A 6 4.89 -22.15 -33.92
C GLY A 6 4.12 -22.13 -32.59
N LEU A 7 4.66 -22.79 -31.56
CA LEU A 7 4.05 -22.85 -30.24
C LEU A 7 4.02 -21.48 -29.55
N ASN A 8 5.13 -20.74 -29.60
CA ASN A 8 5.20 -19.37 -29.06
C ASN A 8 4.24 -18.42 -29.78
N PHE A 9 4.10 -18.56 -31.09
CA PHE A 9 3.13 -17.79 -31.85
C PHE A 9 1.69 -18.11 -31.42
N ALA A 10 1.34 -19.40 -31.33
CA ALA A 10 0.03 -19.84 -30.87
C ALA A 10 -0.31 -19.32 -29.46
N PHE A 11 0.62 -19.41 -28.50
CA PHE A 11 0.41 -18.86 -27.16
C PHE A 11 0.27 -17.33 -27.15
N ARG A 12 0.99 -16.62 -28.01
CA ARG A 12 0.88 -15.17 -28.11
C ARG A 12 -0.49 -14.74 -28.63
N GLU A 13 -1.00 -15.41 -29.66
CA GLU A 13 -2.32 -15.12 -30.22
C GLU A 13 -3.45 -15.55 -29.26
N LEU A 14 -3.31 -16.69 -28.57
CA LEU A 14 -4.22 -17.06 -27.48
C LEU A 14 -4.26 -15.99 -26.39
N SER A 15 -3.09 -15.49 -25.96
CA SER A 15 -3.00 -14.42 -24.97
C SER A 15 -3.62 -13.10 -25.45
N ARG A 16 -3.63 -12.83 -26.76
CA ARG A 16 -4.35 -11.69 -27.33
C ARG A 16 -5.86 -11.89 -27.24
N ALA A 17 -6.37 -13.05 -27.65
CA ALA A 17 -7.80 -13.36 -27.55
C ALA A 17 -8.32 -13.28 -26.11
N VAL A 18 -7.58 -13.85 -25.15
CA VAL A 18 -7.92 -13.78 -23.71
C VAL A 18 -7.95 -12.34 -23.21
N ARG A 19 -6.96 -11.51 -23.57
CA ARG A 19 -6.94 -10.07 -23.22
C ARG A 19 -8.12 -9.31 -23.81
N THR A 20 -8.46 -9.55 -25.07
CA THR A 20 -9.62 -8.91 -25.71
C THR A 20 -10.91 -9.30 -25.00
N ASN A 21 -11.11 -10.58 -24.70
CA ASN A 21 -12.28 -11.04 -23.97
C ASN A 21 -12.37 -10.40 -22.58
N PHE A 22 -11.25 -10.33 -21.86
CA PHE A 22 -11.19 -9.65 -20.57
C PHE A 22 -11.52 -8.16 -20.68
N LEU A 23 -11.00 -7.45 -21.68
CA LEU A 23 -11.29 -6.03 -21.89
C LEU A 23 -12.77 -5.78 -22.21
N LEU A 24 -13.39 -6.65 -23.01
CA LEU A 24 -14.82 -6.57 -23.29
C LEU A 24 -15.64 -6.77 -22.01
N ASN A 25 -15.29 -7.77 -21.20
CA ASN A 25 -15.93 -7.98 -19.89
C ASN A 25 -15.72 -6.77 -18.98
N PHE A 26 -14.51 -6.22 -18.91
CA PHE A 26 -14.19 -5.04 -18.11
C PHE A 26 -14.98 -3.78 -18.51
N ILE A 27 -15.26 -3.62 -19.81
CA ILE A 27 -16.06 -2.50 -20.32
C ILE A 27 -17.56 -2.75 -20.07
N GLY A 28 -18.02 -3.99 -20.17
CA GLY A 28 -19.42 -4.37 -19.99
C GLY A 28 -19.88 -4.56 -18.54
N ASP A 29 -18.96 -4.82 -17.62
CA ASP A 29 -19.25 -5.13 -16.22
C ASP A 29 -18.71 -4.03 -15.28
N ILE A 30 -19.62 -3.34 -14.61
CA ILE A 30 -19.30 -2.27 -13.67
C ILE A 30 -18.73 -2.80 -12.36
N GLU A 31 -19.19 -3.94 -11.87
CA GLU A 31 -18.73 -4.53 -10.60
C GLU A 31 -17.30 -5.03 -10.75
N LEU A 32 -16.99 -5.69 -11.87
CA LEU A 32 -15.63 -6.08 -12.23
C LEU A 32 -14.70 -4.87 -12.26
N ARG A 33 -15.14 -3.77 -12.89
CA ARG A 33 -14.35 -2.54 -12.97
C ARG A 33 -14.11 -1.91 -11.60
N GLN A 34 -15.14 -1.81 -10.77
CA GLN A 34 -15.02 -1.27 -9.42
C GLN A 34 -14.05 -2.10 -8.57
N THR A 35 -14.14 -3.43 -8.65
CA THR A 35 -13.25 -4.35 -7.94
C THR A 35 -11.80 -4.16 -8.36
N ILE A 36 -11.54 -4.10 -9.67
CA ILE A 36 -10.20 -3.87 -10.21
C ILE A 36 -9.67 -2.50 -9.80
N ASN A 37 -10.48 -1.45 -9.90
CA ASN A 37 -10.08 -0.11 -9.50
C ASN A 37 -9.78 -0.03 -8.01
N ALA A 38 -10.58 -0.66 -7.15
CA ALA A 38 -10.32 -0.71 -5.71
C ALA A 38 -8.98 -1.40 -5.40
N ALA A 39 -8.69 -2.53 -6.05
CA ALA A 39 -7.43 -3.24 -5.90
C ALA A 39 -6.23 -2.42 -6.43
N THR A 40 -6.39 -1.79 -7.59
CA THR A 40 -5.38 -0.92 -8.20
C THR A 40 -5.09 0.28 -7.33
N ASN A 41 -6.11 1.01 -6.87
CA ASN A 41 -5.97 2.18 -6.01
C ASN A 41 -5.17 1.84 -4.76
N LYS A 42 -5.46 0.70 -4.10
CA LYS A 42 -4.69 0.26 -2.93
C LYS A 42 -3.20 0.04 -3.24
N SER A 43 -2.90 -0.58 -4.39
CA SER A 43 -1.51 -0.80 -4.83
C SER A 43 -0.81 0.51 -5.20
N GLU A 44 -1.52 1.43 -5.87
CA GLU A 44 -1.01 2.74 -6.26
C GLU A 44 -0.73 3.63 -5.06
N GLU A 45 -1.65 3.69 -4.08
CA GLU A 45 -1.42 4.42 -2.84
C GLU A 45 -0.20 3.86 -2.08
N PHE A 46 -0.08 2.53 -1.97
CA PHE A 46 1.08 1.90 -1.33
C PHE A 46 2.38 2.20 -2.09
N ASN A 47 2.37 2.17 -3.42
CA ASN A 47 3.54 2.52 -4.24
C ASN A 47 3.91 4.00 -4.08
N GLY A 48 2.93 4.90 -4.06
CA GLY A 48 3.15 6.32 -3.78
C GLY A 48 3.74 6.54 -2.38
N PHE A 49 3.22 5.85 -1.38
CA PHE A 49 3.69 5.90 0.00
C PHE A 49 5.11 5.38 0.17
N THR A 50 5.43 4.22 -0.41
CA THR A 50 6.79 3.66 -0.38
C THR A 50 7.79 4.54 -1.12
N LYS A 51 7.39 5.16 -2.25
CA LYS A 51 8.22 6.16 -2.94
C LYS A 51 8.45 7.39 -2.08
N TRP A 52 7.42 7.87 -1.37
CA TRP A 52 7.55 9.00 -0.44
C TRP A 52 8.48 8.69 0.73
N LEU A 53 8.44 7.48 1.29
CA LEU A 53 9.31 7.08 2.40
C LEU A 53 10.79 6.93 1.99
N PHE A 54 11.05 6.68 0.72
CA PHE A 54 12.39 6.37 0.23
C PHE A 54 13.38 7.50 0.47
N PHE A 55 14.33 7.35 1.40
CA PHE A 55 15.25 8.42 1.79
C PHE A 55 16.35 8.65 0.74
N GLY A 56 16.39 9.86 0.15
CA GLY A 56 17.38 10.26 -0.86
C GLY A 56 17.11 9.69 -2.27
N GLY A 57 17.38 10.49 -3.31
CA GLY A 57 17.32 10.03 -4.70
C GLY A 57 15.93 9.76 -5.30
N GLU A 58 14.84 10.21 -4.69
CA GLU A 58 13.46 10.08 -5.23
C GLU A 58 12.99 8.65 -5.60
N GLY A 59 13.61 7.63 -4.98
CA GLY A 59 13.35 6.22 -5.34
C GLY A 59 14.27 5.66 -6.43
N ILE A 60 15.27 6.43 -6.87
CA ILE A 60 16.27 6.00 -7.86
C ILE A 60 17.33 5.18 -7.15
N ILE A 61 17.42 3.89 -7.51
CA ILE A 61 18.48 3.01 -7.02
C ILE A 61 19.71 3.20 -7.89
N ALA A 62 20.71 3.93 -7.38
CA ALA A 62 21.93 4.27 -8.12
C ALA A 62 22.81 3.05 -8.49
N GLN A 63 22.63 1.93 -7.79
CA GLN A 63 23.45 0.72 -7.99
C GLN A 63 22.83 -0.19 -9.06
N ASN A 64 23.65 -0.59 -10.05
CA ASN A 64 23.23 -1.53 -11.11
C ASN A 64 23.36 -3.01 -10.70
N LEU A 65 23.51 -3.30 -9.41
CA LEU A 65 23.68 -4.66 -8.90
C LEU A 65 22.39 -5.18 -8.28
N ARG A 66 21.88 -6.30 -8.81
CA ARG A 66 20.56 -6.84 -8.42
C ARG A 66 20.43 -7.18 -6.93
N TYR A 67 21.51 -7.60 -6.27
CA TYR A 67 21.42 -7.90 -4.84
C TYR A 67 21.26 -6.62 -4.01
N GLU A 68 21.96 -5.54 -4.36
CA GLU A 68 21.85 -4.26 -3.66
C GLU A 68 20.48 -3.59 -3.92
N GLN A 69 19.97 -3.66 -5.16
CA GLN A 69 18.61 -3.20 -5.46
C GLN A 69 17.56 -3.90 -4.59
N ARG A 70 17.67 -5.22 -4.44
CA ARG A 70 16.76 -5.98 -3.57
C ARG A 70 16.90 -5.59 -2.11
N LYS A 71 18.11 -5.31 -1.64
CA LYS A 71 18.39 -4.87 -0.26
C LYS A 71 17.66 -3.56 0.04
N VAL A 72 17.84 -2.56 -0.83
CA VAL A 72 17.18 -1.26 -0.75
C VAL A 72 15.65 -1.40 -0.75
N ILE A 73 15.10 -2.18 -1.68
CA ILE A 73 13.64 -2.41 -1.75
C ILE A 73 13.11 -3.03 -0.45
N LYS A 74 13.78 -4.08 0.06
CA LYS A 74 13.35 -4.77 1.28
C LYS A 74 13.39 -3.87 2.51
N TYR A 75 14.44 -3.06 2.67
CA TYR A 75 14.50 -2.12 3.79
C TYR A 75 13.44 -1.03 3.68
N ASN A 76 13.19 -0.51 2.48
CA ASN A 76 12.12 0.46 2.29
C ASN A 76 10.74 -0.12 2.62
N GLN A 77 10.48 -1.37 2.21
CA GLN A 77 9.25 -2.09 2.58
C GLN A 77 9.13 -2.30 4.09
N LEU A 78 10.24 -2.62 4.77
CA LEU A 78 10.25 -2.74 6.22
C LEU A 78 9.88 -1.42 6.91
N VAL A 79 10.51 -0.31 6.50
CA VAL A 79 10.18 1.03 7.02
C VAL A 79 8.72 1.38 6.75
N ALA A 80 8.22 1.11 5.55
CA ALA A 80 6.82 1.32 5.20
C ALA A 80 5.86 0.57 6.12
N ASN A 81 6.14 -0.71 6.39
CA ASN A 81 5.32 -1.52 7.29
C ASN A 81 5.35 -0.99 8.73
N LEU A 82 6.50 -0.50 9.21
CA LEU A 82 6.62 0.10 10.55
C LEU A 82 5.80 1.38 10.68
N VAL A 83 5.85 2.24 9.66
CA VAL A 83 5.05 3.47 9.63
C VAL A 83 3.56 3.16 9.52
N ILE A 84 3.17 2.21 8.65
CA ILE A 84 1.79 1.74 8.54
C ILE A 84 1.28 1.25 9.90
N LEU A 85 2.08 0.47 10.63
CA LEU A 85 1.71 -0.01 11.96
C LEU A 85 1.47 1.14 12.93
N ASN A 86 2.35 2.15 12.93
CA ASN A 86 2.20 3.32 13.78
C ASN A 86 0.95 4.14 13.42
N ASN A 87 0.70 4.32 12.13
CA ASN A 87 -0.47 5.02 11.62
C ASN A 87 -1.76 4.32 12.05
N VAL A 88 -1.83 2.99 11.89
CA VAL A 88 -2.99 2.20 12.30
C VAL A 88 -3.20 2.27 13.81
N ASP A 89 -2.15 2.11 14.62
CA ASP A 89 -2.26 2.23 16.08
C ASP A 89 -2.81 3.59 16.52
N LEU A 90 -2.26 4.68 15.97
CA LEU A 90 -2.70 6.03 16.29
C LEU A 90 -4.16 6.25 15.86
N MET A 91 -4.52 5.82 14.65
CA MET A 91 -5.88 5.91 14.14
C MET A 91 -6.85 5.11 15.01
N THR A 92 -6.52 3.87 15.36
CA THR A 92 -7.35 3.05 16.23
C THR A 92 -7.58 3.69 17.60
N ARG A 93 -6.54 4.29 18.20
CA ARG A 93 -6.69 5.01 19.48
C ARG A 93 -7.64 6.20 19.35
N ILE A 94 -7.42 7.06 18.35
CA ILE A 94 -8.27 8.24 18.13
C ILE A 94 -9.72 7.84 17.85
N LEU A 95 -9.94 6.79 17.05
CA LEU A 95 -11.29 6.29 16.77
C LEU A 95 -11.97 5.75 18.04
N ASN A 96 -11.24 5.03 18.89
CA ASN A 96 -11.79 4.55 20.16
C ASN A 96 -12.12 5.70 21.13
N ASP A 97 -11.31 6.76 21.15
CA ASP A 97 -11.57 7.95 21.97
C ASP A 97 -12.82 8.69 21.45
N LEU A 98 -12.97 8.84 20.13
CA LEU A 98 -14.17 9.42 19.51
C LEU A 98 -15.44 8.59 19.81
N GLN A 99 -15.36 7.26 19.80
CA GLN A 99 -16.49 6.41 20.20
C GLN A 99 -16.87 6.63 21.67
N GLN A 100 -15.90 6.82 22.56
CA GLN A 100 -16.15 7.11 23.98
C GLN A 100 -16.79 8.48 24.19
N GLU A 101 -16.47 9.45 23.33
CA GLU A 101 -17.09 10.78 23.30
C GLU A 101 -18.53 10.77 22.72
N GLY A 102 -18.98 9.63 22.19
CA GLY A 102 -20.34 9.43 21.68
C GLY A 102 -20.51 9.63 20.17
N TYR A 103 -19.41 9.74 19.41
CA TYR A 103 -19.47 9.75 17.95
C TYR A 103 -19.75 8.36 17.40
N GLU A 104 -20.70 8.26 16.47
CA GLU A 104 -20.98 7.02 15.75
C GLU A 104 -19.93 6.80 14.64
N ILE A 105 -19.24 5.67 14.70
CA ILE A 105 -18.24 5.28 13.69
C ILE A 105 -18.81 4.10 12.91
N THR A 106 -19.24 4.35 11.68
CA THR A 106 -19.76 3.32 10.78
C THR A 106 -18.66 2.68 9.94
N ASP A 107 -18.94 1.50 9.39
CA ASP A 107 -18.01 0.80 8.50
C ASP A 107 -17.72 1.60 7.22
N GLU A 108 -18.68 2.40 6.71
CA GLU A 108 -18.42 3.26 5.54
C GLU A 108 -17.37 4.33 5.84
N ILE A 109 -17.38 4.87 7.07
CA ILE A 109 -16.38 5.85 7.51
C ILE A 109 -15.01 5.17 7.60
N LEU A 110 -14.93 3.98 8.19
CA LEU A 110 -13.69 3.21 8.28
C LEU A 110 -13.13 2.85 6.89
N ALA A 111 -14.00 2.53 5.93
CA ALA A 111 -13.61 2.24 4.55
C ALA A 111 -12.97 3.43 3.82
N GLY A 112 -13.25 4.67 4.25
CA GLY A 112 -12.64 5.89 3.72
C GLY A 112 -11.23 6.18 4.25
N PHE A 113 -10.76 5.44 5.25
CA PHE A 113 -9.44 5.66 5.83
C PHE A 113 -8.37 4.77 5.19
N SER A 114 -7.27 5.41 4.79
CA SER A 114 -6.06 4.73 4.34
C SER A 114 -4.95 4.85 5.38
N PRO A 115 -4.20 3.77 5.68
CA PRO A 115 -3.07 3.81 6.61
C PRO A 115 -1.82 4.48 6.01
N TYR A 116 -1.88 4.93 4.75
CA TYR A 116 -0.74 5.49 4.01
C TYR A 116 -0.57 7.02 4.18
N ARG A 117 -1.16 7.61 5.23
CA ARG A 117 -1.05 9.05 5.52
C ARG A 117 0.37 9.42 5.94
N ASN A 118 0.87 10.54 5.42
CA ASN A 118 2.25 11.00 5.64
C ASN A 118 2.36 12.47 6.08
N SER A 119 1.27 13.24 6.08
CA SER A 119 1.28 14.68 6.32
C SER A 119 1.78 15.10 7.70
N TYR A 120 1.66 14.25 8.71
CA TYR A 120 2.09 14.50 10.08
C TYR A 120 3.46 13.89 10.42
N ILE A 121 4.06 13.14 9.47
CA ILE A 121 5.32 12.45 9.70
C ILE A 121 6.44 13.38 9.30
N ASN A 122 7.26 13.78 10.28
CA ASN A 122 8.48 14.48 9.95
C ASN A 122 9.50 13.51 9.36
N ARG A 123 9.79 13.65 8.06
CA ARG A 123 10.76 12.81 7.33
C ARG A 123 12.19 13.37 7.39
N PHE A 124 12.35 14.67 7.59
CA PHE A 124 13.64 15.36 7.54
C PHE A 124 13.78 16.37 8.70
N GLY A 125 15.00 16.60 9.16
CA GLY A 125 15.29 17.59 10.21
C GLY A 125 15.44 16.97 11.59
N ASP A 126 15.26 17.82 12.61
CA ASP A 126 15.64 17.47 13.99
C ASP A 126 14.51 16.75 14.74
N TYR A 127 14.86 15.64 15.37
CA TYR A 127 13.96 14.87 16.22
C TYR A 127 14.25 15.18 17.70
N ALA A 128 13.33 15.87 18.36
CA ALA A 128 13.36 16.01 19.81
C ALA A 128 12.86 14.70 20.44
N VAL A 129 13.78 13.81 20.79
CA VAL A 129 13.45 12.52 21.41
C VAL A 129 13.31 12.70 22.92
N ASP A 130 12.08 12.59 23.43
CA ASP A 130 11.83 12.50 24.86
C ASP A 130 11.90 11.03 25.32
N LEU A 131 13.03 10.65 25.92
CA LEU A 131 13.27 9.30 26.45
C LEU A 131 12.41 8.98 27.70
N LYS A 132 11.79 9.99 28.33
CA LYS A 132 10.92 9.79 29.50
C LYS A 132 9.46 9.58 29.10
N ARG A 133 9.11 9.80 27.83
CA ARG A 133 7.76 9.63 27.31
C ARG A 133 7.34 8.16 27.43
N LYS A 134 6.33 7.89 28.25
CA LYS A 134 5.71 6.56 28.32
C LYS A 134 4.91 6.32 27.04
N ILE A 135 5.22 5.24 26.34
CA ILE A 135 4.48 4.79 25.16
C ILE A 135 3.46 3.78 25.63
N SER A 136 2.17 4.04 25.43
CA SER A 136 1.14 3.04 25.73
C SER A 136 1.32 1.83 24.82
N PRO A 137 1.14 0.60 25.33
CA PRO A 137 1.31 -0.61 24.54
C PRO A 137 0.34 -0.64 23.35
N LEU A 138 0.78 -1.28 22.27
CA LEU A 138 -0.02 -1.48 21.06
C LEU A 138 -1.29 -2.26 21.39
N SER A 139 -2.47 -1.68 21.14
CA SER A 139 -3.74 -2.39 21.31
C SER A 139 -4.09 -3.12 20.01
N TYR A 140 -4.03 -4.45 20.03
CA TYR A 140 -4.40 -5.27 18.87
C TYR A 140 -5.90 -5.53 18.74
N LYS A 141 -6.72 -5.01 19.67
CA LYS A 141 -8.17 -5.25 19.70
C LYS A 141 -8.90 -3.97 19.30
N ILE A 142 -9.60 -4.04 18.18
CA ILE A 142 -10.61 -3.06 17.80
C ILE A 142 -11.96 -3.66 18.22
N ASN A 143 -12.62 -3.10 19.23
CA ASN A 143 -13.99 -3.48 19.56
C ASN A 143 -14.92 -2.69 18.64
N ILE A 144 -15.05 -3.15 17.39
CA ILE A 144 -16.10 -2.66 16.50
C ILE A 144 -17.38 -3.34 16.96
N LYS A 145 -18.35 -2.55 17.46
CA LYS A 145 -19.69 -3.04 17.81
C LYS A 145 -20.58 -3.04 16.57
#